data_AF-A0A7J3WZC8-F1
#
_entry.id   AF-A0A7J3WZC8-F1
#
_cell.length_a   1.000
_cell.length_b   1.000
_cell.length_c   1.000
_cell.angle_alpha   90.00
_cell.angle_beta   90.00
_cell.angle_gamma   90.00
#
_symmetry.space_group_name_H-M   'P 1'
#
loop_
_entity.id
_entity.type
_entity.pdbx_description
1 polymer ?
#
loop_
_entity_poly.entity_id
_entity_poly.type
_entity_poly.pdbx_seq_one_letter_code
_entity_poly.pdbx_strand_id
1 'polypeptide(L)' 'MDSDVDLLVVVDHMTDDVRRIVAEAAFEASIISREPIEYIVMSLEEYRMRGLGNVFIYEVESHGKVFTMTLSPRRRWLKG' A
#
# COMPACT_ATOMS: atom_id res chain seq x y z
N MET A 1 11.99 -21.17 -7.39
CA MET A 1 12.07 -20.01 -6.48
C MET A 1 10.91 -19.16 -6.95
N ASP A 2 9.75 -19.41 -6.38
CA ASP A 2 8.52 -18.72 -6.74
C ASP A 2 8.70 -17.30 -6.24
N SER A 3 8.94 -16.38 -7.18
CA SER A 3 9.19 -14.98 -6.87
C SER A 3 7.83 -14.35 -6.62
N ASP A 4 7.42 -14.35 -5.36
CA ASP A 4 6.19 -13.70 -4.93
C ASP A 4 6.46 -12.20 -4.81
N VAL A 5 5.62 -11.39 -5.45
CA VAL A 5 5.73 -9.93 -5.39
C VAL A 5 4.92 -9.43 -4.21
N ASP A 6 5.60 -8.90 -3.20
CA ASP A 6 4.98 -8.29 -2.02
C ASP A 6 4.71 -6.80 -2.21
N LEU A 7 3.46 -6.38 -1.98
CA LEU A 7 3.02 -4.99 -2.13
C LEU A 7 2.40 -4.44 -0.83
N LEU A 8 2.90 -3.30 -0.39
CA LEU A 8 2.25 -2.48 0.64
C LEU A 8 1.58 -1.27 -0.01
N VAL A 9 0.26 -1.19 0.09
CA VAL A 9 -0.54 -0.07 -0.42
C VAL A 9 -1.10 0.72 0.75
N VAL A 10 -0.62 1.95 0.90
CA VAL A 10 -1.09 2.88 1.94
C VAL A 10 -1.94 3.97 1.30
N VAL A 11 -3.19 4.09 1.75
CA VAL A 11 -4.15 5.09 1.25
C VAL A 11 -4.56 6.05 2.36
N ASP A 12 -5.08 7.24 2.03
CA ASP A 12 -5.52 8.21 3.06
C ASP A 12 -6.66 7.63 3.92
N HIS A 13 -7.69 7.07 3.27
CA HIS A 13 -8.84 6.47 3.91
C HIS A 13 -9.17 5.11 3.30
N MET A 14 -9.43 4.13 4.17
CA MET A 14 -9.82 2.79 3.74
C MET A 14 -11.33 2.71 3.56
N THR A 15 -11.77 2.34 2.35
CA THR A 15 -13.18 2.08 2.02
C THR A 15 -13.32 0.72 1.34
N ASP A 16 -14.53 0.20 1.26
CA ASP A 16 -14.78 -1.06 0.53
C ASP A 16 -14.50 -0.92 -0.97
N ASP A 17 -14.72 0.26 -1.55
CA ASP A 17 -14.33 0.55 -2.93
C ASP A 17 -12.82 0.46 -3.12
N VAL A 18 -12.03 1.02 -2.18
CA VAL A 18 -10.57 0.91 -2.23
C VAL A 18 -10.13 -0.55 -2.11
N ARG A 19 -10.74 -1.34 -1.20
CA ARG A 19 -10.45 -2.79 -1.09
C ARG A 19 -10.66 -3.50 -2.42
N ARG A 20 -11.81 -3.25 -3.05
CA ARG A 20 -12.18 -3.87 -4.32
C ARG A 20 -11.23 -3.47 -5.44
N ILE A 21 -10.93 -2.18 -5.59
CA ILE A 21 -10.03 -1.67 -6.63
C ILE A 21 -8.64 -2.26 -6.50
N VAL A 22 -8.08 -2.31 -5.27
CA VAL A 22 -6.75 -2.87 -5.05
C VAL A 22 -6.73 -4.38 -5.32
N ALA A 23 -7.77 -5.11 -4.90
CA ALA A 23 -7.89 -6.54 -5.16
C ALA A 23 -7.98 -6.86 -6.66
N GLU A 24 -8.81 -6.12 -7.40
CA GLU A 24 -8.94 -6.25 -8.86
C GLU A 24 -7.60 -5.95 -9.55
N ALA A 25 -6.94 -4.85 -9.17
CA ALA A 25 -5.65 -4.46 -9.75
C ALA A 25 -4.54 -5.47 -9.46
N ALA A 26 -4.45 -6.00 -8.24
CA ALA A 26 -3.48 -7.03 -7.88
C ALA A 26 -3.72 -8.33 -8.65
N PHE A 27 -4.99 -8.73 -8.81
CA PHE A 27 -5.35 -9.90 -9.61
C PHE A 27 -4.97 -9.72 -11.08
N GLU A 28 -5.33 -8.60 -11.69
CA GLU A 28 -4.95 -8.29 -13.08
C GLU A 28 -3.43 -8.29 -13.27
N ALA A 29 -2.70 -7.65 -12.35
CA ALA A 29 -1.24 -7.62 -12.39
C ALA A 29 -0.64 -9.03 -12.29
N SER A 30 -1.17 -9.91 -11.44
CA SER A 30 -0.69 -11.30 -11.32
C SER A 30 -0.88 -12.11 -12.61
N ILE A 31 -1.98 -11.88 -13.35
CA ILE A 31 -2.22 -12.52 -14.64
C ILE A 31 -1.18 -12.03 -15.67
N ILE A 32 -0.91 -10.72 -15.68
CA ILE A 32 0.00 -10.09 -16.65
C ILE A 32 1.44 -10.52 -16.38
N SER A 33 1.89 -10.47 -15.13
CA SER A 33 3.26 -10.85 -14.74
C SER A 33 3.48 -12.36 -14.76
N ARG A 34 2.39 -13.15 -14.63
CA ARG A 34 2.42 -14.60 -14.34
C ARG A 34 3.13 -14.92 -13.04
N GLU A 35 3.13 -13.99 -12.09
CA GLU A 35 3.69 -14.13 -10.76
C GLU A 35 2.59 -13.90 -9.73
N PRO A 36 2.56 -14.68 -8.63
CA PRO A 36 1.69 -14.38 -7.50
C PRO A 36 1.99 -13.00 -6.92
N ILE A 37 0.94 -12.25 -6.60
CA ILE A 37 1.05 -10.95 -5.94
C ILE A 37 0.43 -11.06 -4.56
N GLU A 38 1.26 -10.92 -3.54
CA GLU A 38 0.82 -10.75 -2.16
C GLU A 38 0.73 -9.27 -1.85
N TYR A 39 -0.36 -8.83 -1.22
CA TYR A 39 -0.53 -7.42 -0.91
C TYR A 39 -1.21 -7.19 0.43
N ILE A 40 -0.81 -6.11 1.08
CA ILE A 40 -1.50 -5.52 2.22
C ILE A 40 -1.94 -4.11 1.83
N VAL A 41 -3.23 -3.83 2.04
CA VAL A 41 -3.79 -2.49 1.89
C VAL A 41 -4.28 -1.98 3.25
N MET A 42 -3.89 -0.75 3.60
CA MET A 42 -4.26 -0.14 4.87
C MET A 42 -4.39 1.38 4.77
N SER A 43 -5.09 1.98 5.74
CA SER A 43 -5.15 3.44 5.83
C SER A 43 -3.81 4.01 6.34
N LEU A 44 -3.58 5.29 6.05
CA LEU A 44 -2.42 6.02 6.53
C LEU A 44 -2.41 6.12 8.06
N GLU A 45 -3.59 6.20 8.67
CA GLU A 45 -3.75 6.15 10.12
C GLU A 45 -3.30 4.79 10.67
N GLU A 46 -3.79 3.70 10.09
CA GLU A 46 -3.42 2.33 10.49
C GLU A 46 -1.94 2.06 10.31
N TYR A 47 -1.37 2.48 9.18
CA TYR A 47 0.06 2.37 8.89
C TYR A 47 0.90 3.08 9.97
N ARG A 48 0.53 4.32 10.32
CA ARG A 48 1.22 5.10 11.37
C ARG A 48 1.06 4.49 12.76
N MET A 49 -0.10 3.92 13.07
CA MET A 49 -0.34 3.26 14.36
C MET A 49 0.42 1.94 14.50
N ARG A 50 0.53 1.17 13.41
CA ARG A 50 1.19 -0.14 13.41
C ARG A 50 2.72 -0.02 13.37
N GLY A 51 3.25 1.03 12.73
CA GLY A 51 4.67 1.39 12.75
C GLY A 51 5.64 0.22 12.60
N LEU A 52 6.83 0.34 13.22
CA LEU A 52 7.88 -0.69 13.27
C LEU A 52 7.48 -1.99 14.02
N GLY A 53 6.26 -2.05 14.58
CA GLY A 53 5.76 -3.24 15.28
C GLY A 53 5.29 -4.35 14.36
N ASN A 54 5.13 -4.08 13.05
CA ASN A 54 4.75 -5.05 12.05
C ASN A 54 5.98 -5.42 11.19
N VAL A 55 6.36 -6.71 11.20
CA VAL A 55 7.54 -7.22 10.48
C VAL A 55 7.46 -6.95 8.98
N PHE A 56 6.29 -7.13 8.38
CA PHE A 56 6.10 -6.87 6.95
C PHE A 56 6.31 -5.39 6.59
N ILE A 57 5.74 -4.48 7.39
CA ILE A 57 5.95 -3.04 7.20
C ILE A 57 7.44 -2.69 7.32
N TYR A 58 8.12 -3.22 8.34
CA TYR A 58 9.54 -2.99 8.55
C TYR A 58 10.39 -3.45 7.37
N GLU A 59 10.13 -4.64 6.83
CA GLU A 59 10.86 -5.18 5.68
C GLU A 59 10.64 -4.35 4.42
N VAL A 60 9.40 -3.95 4.14
CA VAL A 60 9.08 -3.08 2.99
C VAL A 60 9.72 -1.70 3.13
N GLU A 61 9.74 -1.11 4.33
CA GLU A 61 10.42 0.17 4.56
C GLU A 61 11.95 0.06 4.43
N SER A 62 12.52 -1.06 4.87
CA SER A 62 13.98 -1.25 4.93
C SER A 62 14.59 -1.69 3.60
N HIS A 63 13.85 -2.47 2.80
CA HIS A 63 14.35 -3.15 1.61
C HIS A 63 13.49 -2.93 0.37
N GLY A 64 12.25 -2.46 0.54
CA GLY A 64 11.33 -2.24 -0.56
C GLY A 64 11.71 -1.04 -1.42
N LYS A 65 11.08 -0.99 -2.61
CA LYS A 65 11.23 0.12 -3.55
C LYS A 65 9.94 0.93 -3.60
N VAL A 66 10.04 2.25 -3.41
CA VAL A 66 8.90 3.14 -3.56
C VAL A 66 8.60 3.34 -5.05
N PHE A 67 7.42 2.87 -5.49
CA PHE A 67 6.97 3.03 -6.88
C PHE A 67 6.15 4.30 -7.10
N THR A 68 5.33 4.69 -6.14
CA THR A 68 4.51 5.91 -6.18
C THR A 68 4.39 6.48 -4.78
N MET A 69 4.55 7.80 -4.67
CA MET A 69 4.31 8.52 -3.44
C MET A 69 3.62 9.83 -3.77
N THR A 70 2.34 9.93 -3.43
CA THR A 70 1.60 11.18 -3.50
C THR A 70 1.54 11.78 -2.11
N LEU A 71 2.21 12.90 -1.90
CA LEU A 71 2.05 13.66 -0.67
C LEU A 71 0.64 14.24 -0.66
N SER A 72 -0.20 13.78 0.29
CA SER A 72 -1.50 14.42 0.53
C SER A 72 -1.24 15.92 0.77
N PRO A 73 -1.91 16.84 0.05
CA PRO A 73 -1.79 18.26 0.33
C PRO A 73 -2.24 18.46 1.76
N ARG A 74 -1.31 18.79 2.66
CA ARG A 74 -1.67 19.27 4.01
C ARG A 74 -2.76 20.31 3.80
N ARG A 75 -3.97 20.06 4.33
CA ARG A 75 -5.10 20.99 4.31
C ARG A 75 -4.55 22.36 4.67
N ARG A 76 -4.41 23.22 3.66
CA ARG A 76 -3.95 24.59 3.83
C ARG A 76 -5.15 25.32 4.41
N TRP A 77 -5.29 25.28 5.73
CA TRP A 77 -6.08 26.25 6.46
C TRP A 77 -5.41 27.61 6.27
N LEU A 78 -5.66 28.26 5.14
CA LEU A 78 -5.57 29.71 5.07
C LEU A 78 -6.85 30.22 5.72
N LYS A 79 -6.73 30.52 7.03
CA LYS A 79 -7.51 31.60 7.60
C LYS A 79 -7.15 32.88 6.83
N GLY A 80 -8.17 33.56 6.35
CA GLY A 80 -8.14 34.88 5.74
C GLY A 80 -9.56 35.32 5.54
#